data_AF-X5IH80-F1
#
_entry.id   AF-X5IH80-F1
#
_cell.length_a   1.000
_cell.length_b   1.000
_cell.length_c   1.000
_cell.angle_alpha   90.00
_cell.angle_beta   90.00
_cell.angle_gamma   90.00
#
_symmetry.space_group_name_H-M   'P 1'
#
loop_
_entity.id
_entity.type
_entity.pdbx_description
1 polymer ?
#
loop_
_entity_poly.entity_id
_entity_poly.type
_entity_poly.pdbx_seq_one_letter_code
_entity_poly.pdbx_strand_id
1 'polypeptide(L)'
;MDNRINKAVSIYKQLYNTDNKKFKFLPNWLETTSYWFNMEHNNNINKKYKKFSRGSIIYLDFGINIGHEFSGRHFGIVLNKNDSPYNSLVTVVPLSSKNKKHYLPLQNIVFKTSLSILNKTVDNIEFDLDVINHVIFTVIEIINKNNLQNTLEQNTIDYLDDFAIKTRFPTEREVINKGKNIVESFNLYNDPKNFSALFNYLLIDVNDRKSKVNNLREVINKYKKFDKNTFACTQNVVTISKLRILKINAEDPSGRMKLDFDSMKLVDNEIKNKLIN
;
A
#
# COMPACT_ATOMS: atom_id res chain seq x y z
N MET A 1 -0.41 -4.10 44.11
CA MET A 1 -0.39 -4.13 42.63
C MET A 1 -0.22 -5.59 42.21
N ASP A 2 -1.03 -6.08 41.28
CA ASP A 2 -0.93 -7.45 40.80
C ASP A 2 0.41 -7.68 40.08
N ASN A 3 1.28 -8.54 40.64
CA ASN A 3 2.63 -8.77 40.11
C ASN A 3 2.63 -9.51 38.75
N ARG A 4 1.49 -10.05 38.31
CA ARG A 4 1.38 -10.75 37.02
C ARG A 4 1.71 -9.85 35.83
N ILE A 5 1.37 -8.56 35.90
CA ILE A 5 1.68 -7.59 34.83
C ILE A 5 3.19 -7.41 34.69
N ASN A 6 3.89 -7.14 35.81
CA ASN A 6 5.33 -6.94 35.81
C ASN A 6 6.08 -8.20 35.34
N LYS A 7 5.61 -9.38 35.78
CA LYS A 7 6.13 -10.67 35.31
C LYS A 7 5.92 -10.87 33.81
N ALA A 8 4.76 -10.52 33.26
CA ALA A 8 4.49 -10.64 31.83
C ALA A 8 5.39 -9.69 31.01
N VAL A 9 5.53 -8.44 31.45
CA VAL A 9 6.38 -7.44 30.79
C VAL A 9 7.85 -7.90 30.76
N SER A 10 8.37 -8.46 31.84
CA SER A 10 9.76 -8.96 31.87
C SER A 10 9.97 -10.12 30.89
N ILE A 11 9.02 -11.05 30.81
CA ILE A 11 9.04 -12.15 29.84
C ILE A 11 9.02 -11.61 28.40
N TYR A 12 8.14 -10.65 28.09
CA TYR A 12 8.09 -10.06 26.75
C TYR A 12 9.38 -9.35 26.35
N LYS A 13 10.02 -8.63 27.28
CA LYS A 13 11.34 -8.03 27.03
C LYS A 13 12.40 -9.08 26.72
N GLN A 14 12.42 -10.19 27.45
CA GLN A 14 13.34 -11.31 27.16
C GLN A 14 13.08 -11.91 25.78
N LEU A 15 11.81 -12.20 25.44
CA LEU A 15 11.44 -12.80 24.16
C LEU A 15 11.80 -11.91 22.96
N TYR A 16 11.62 -10.59 23.08
CA TYR A 16 11.98 -9.63 22.04
C TYR A 16 13.47 -9.65 21.70
N ASN A 17 14.33 -9.86 22.70
CA ASN A 17 15.79 -9.91 22.53
C ASN A 17 16.31 -11.25 21.98
N THR A 18 15.43 -12.19 21.63
CA THR A 18 15.81 -13.47 21.01
C THR A 18 15.86 -13.37 19.49
N ASP A 19 16.57 -14.31 18.84
CA ASP A 19 16.62 -14.41 17.38
C ASP A 19 15.33 -14.94 16.74
N ASN A 20 14.32 -15.27 17.54
CA ASN A 20 13.08 -15.83 17.03
C ASN A 20 12.28 -14.77 16.25
N LYS A 21 12.18 -15.00 14.93
CA LYS A 21 11.48 -14.10 13.98
C LYS A 21 10.03 -13.81 14.36
N LYS A 22 9.35 -14.70 15.10
CA LYS A 22 7.98 -14.47 15.59
C LYS A 22 7.92 -13.28 16.54
N PHE A 23 8.88 -13.19 17.47
CA PHE A 23 8.89 -12.16 18.52
C PHE A 23 9.48 -10.82 18.07
N LYS A 24 10.07 -10.74 16.87
CA LYS A 24 10.46 -9.45 16.27
C LYS A 24 9.29 -8.48 16.09
N PHE A 25 8.06 -9.00 15.98
CA PHE A 25 6.84 -8.19 15.84
C PHE A 25 6.15 -7.88 17.18
N LEU A 26 6.74 -8.32 18.30
CA LEU A 26 6.14 -8.21 19.63
C LEU A 26 5.93 -6.76 20.07
N PRO A 27 6.88 -5.81 19.87
CA PRO A 27 6.66 -4.42 20.23
C PRO A 27 5.43 -3.84 19.53
N ASN A 28 5.35 -4.02 18.21
CA ASN A 28 4.23 -3.52 17.42
C ASN A 28 2.89 -4.14 17.83
N TRP A 29 2.86 -5.44 18.14
CA TRP A 29 1.63 -6.09 18.60
C TRP A 29 1.18 -5.57 19.97
N LEU A 30 2.10 -5.43 20.92
CA LEU A 30 1.81 -4.91 22.27
C LEU A 30 1.34 -3.46 22.22
N GLU A 31 2.04 -2.62 21.46
CA GLU A 31 1.69 -1.20 21.27
C GLU A 31 0.32 -1.04 20.60
N THR A 32 0.06 -1.77 19.51
CA THR A 32 -1.24 -1.70 18.81
C THR A 32 -2.37 -2.17 19.73
N THR A 33 -2.15 -3.24 20.50
CA THR A 33 -3.15 -3.79 21.41
C THR A 33 -3.44 -2.82 22.57
N SER A 34 -2.40 -2.27 23.20
CA SER A 34 -2.56 -1.31 24.29
C SER A 34 -3.22 -0.02 23.82
N TYR A 35 -2.88 0.46 22.62
CA TYR A 35 -3.53 1.61 21.99
C TYR A 35 -5.04 1.38 21.85
N TRP A 36 -5.46 0.25 21.26
CA TRP A 36 -6.89 -0.01 21.06
C TRP A 36 -7.64 -0.21 22.37
N PHE A 37 -7.05 -0.87 23.37
CA PHE A 37 -7.66 -0.97 24.70
C PHE A 37 -7.81 0.39 25.38
N ASN A 38 -6.82 1.28 25.23
CA ASN A 38 -6.93 2.64 25.73
C ASN A 38 -8.05 3.43 25.01
N MET A 39 -8.16 3.28 23.69
CA MET A 39 -9.25 3.90 22.91
C MET A 39 -10.62 3.36 23.31
N GLU A 40 -10.72 2.05 23.58
CA GLU A 40 -11.95 1.40 24.05
C GLU A 40 -12.35 1.93 25.43
N HIS A 41 -11.41 1.96 26.38
CA HIS A 41 -11.63 2.47 27.73
C HIS A 41 -12.15 3.91 27.72
N ASN A 42 -11.61 4.75 26.84
CA ASN A 42 -11.99 6.15 26.70
C ASN A 42 -13.20 6.38 25.78
N ASN A 43 -13.85 5.33 25.26
CA ASN A 43 -14.96 5.41 24.30
C ASN A 43 -14.65 6.19 23.01
N ASN A 44 -13.38 6.20 22.58
CA ASN A 44 -12.89 6.96 21.43
C ASN A 44 -12.83 6.13 20.14
N ILE A 45 -13.45 4.97 20.10
CA ILE A 45 -13.50 4.11 18.91
C ILE A 45 -14.61 4.58 17.97
N ASN A 46 -14.30 4.64 16.67
CA ASN A 46 -15.29 4.95 15.65
C ASN A 46 -16.45 3.93 15.67
N LYS A 47 -17.69 4.43 15.70
CA LYS A 47 -18.91 3.63 15.71
C LYS A 47 -19.27 3.03 14.35
N LYS A 48 -18.59 3.46 13.27
CA LYS A 48 -18.77 2.95 11.91
C LYS A 48 -17.47 2.36 11.37
N TYR A 49 -17.63 1.23 10.69
CA TYR A 49 -16.57 0.45 10.07
C TYR A 49 -16.80 0.35 8.57
N LYS A 50 -15.71 0.10 7.82
CA LYS A 50 -15.82 -0.23 6.41
C LYS A 50 -16.58 -1.56 6.26
N LYS A 51 -17.50 -1.59 5.29
CA LYS A 51 -18.21 -2.80 4.87
C LYS A 51 -17.34 -3.59 3.90
N PHE A 52 -17.27 -4.90 4.08
CA PHE A 52 -16.59 -5.81 3.17
C PHE A 52 -17.56 -6.84 2.62
N SER A 53 -17.50 -7.08 1.32
CA SER A 53 -18.25 -8.16 0.69
C SER A 53 -17.54 -9.50 0.91
N ARG A 54 -18.30 -10.59 0.92
CA ARG A 54 -17.74 -11.93 0.88
C ARG A 54 -16.77 -12.11 -0.29
N GLY A 55 -15.64 -12.77 -0.05
CA GLY A 55 -14.58 -12.98 -1.02
C GLY A 55 -13.61 -11.81 -1.18
N SER A 56 -13.86 -10.66 -0.52
CA SER A 56 -12.91 -9.55 -0.52
C SER A 56 -11.59 -9.96 0.11
N ILE A 57 -10.46 -9.56 -0.49
CA ILE A 57 -9.13 -9.75 0.09
C ILE A 57 -8.77 -8.50 0.89
N ILE A 58 -8.57 -8.63 2.19
CA ILE A 58 -8.19 -7.53 3.09
C ILE A 58 -6.82 -7.79 3.72
N TYR A 59 -6.09 -6.73 4.05
CA TYR A 59 -4.82 -6.82 4.77
C TYR A 59 -5.07 -6.62 6.26
N LEU A 60 -4.51 -7.50 7.10
CA LEU A 60 -4.87 -7.63 8.51
C LEU A 60 -3.63 -7.86 9.37
N ASP A 61 -3.70 -7.44 10.62
CA ASP A 61 -2.77 -7.85 11.66
C ASP A 61 -3.35 -9.01 12.48
N PHE A 62 -2.86 -10.24 12.26
CA PHE A 62 -3.25 -11.41 13.06
C PHE A 62 -2.55 -11.47 14.42
N GLY A 63 -1.58 -10.60 14.70
CA GLY A 63 -0.92 -10.46 16.00
C GLY A 63 0.10 -11.57 16.26
N ILE A 64 0.50 -11.74 17.51
CA ILE A 64 1.37 -12.85 17.91
C ILE A 64 0.54 -13.86 18.68
N ASN A 65 0.19 -14.95 18.01
CA ASN A 65 -0.72 -15.96 18.54
C ASN A 65 0.05 -17.19 19.05
N ILE A 66 -0.59 -18.09 19.77
CA ILE A 66 0.10 -19.20 20.48
C ILE A 66 0.35 -20.36 19.52
N GLY A 67 1.50 -21.03 19.65
CA GLY A 67 1.82 -22.21 18.85
C GLY A 67 1.73 -21.97 17.34
N HIS A 68 0.91 -22.80 16.67
CA HIS A 68 0.69 -22.80 15.23
C HIS A 68 -0.47 -21.91 14.76
N GLU A 69 -1.11 -21.16 15.66
CA GLU A 69 -2.12 -20.17 15.29
C GLU A 69 -1.53 -19.14 14.34
N PHE A 70 -2.28 -18.82 13.29
CA PHE A 70 -1.84 -17.89 12.27
C PHE A 70 -1.49 -16.52 12.88
N SER A 71 -0.29 -16.02 12.62
CA SER A 71 0.28 -14.82 13.27
C SER A 71 0.85 -13.85 12.23
N GLY A 72 1.01 -12.58 12.62
CA GLY A 72 1.64 -11.53 11.83
C GLY A 72 0.70 -10.83 10.87
N ARG A 73 1.26 -9.91 10.06
CA ARG A 73 0.49 -9.09 9.11
C ARG A 73 0.38 -9.75 7.74
N HIS A 74 -0.82 -10.14 7.37
CA HIS A 74 -1.11 -10.95 6.18
C HIS A 74 -2.43 -10.55 5.52
N PHE A 75 -2.61 -10.99 4.28
CA PHE A 75 -3.91 -10.90 3.63
C PHE A 75 -4.86 -11.97 4.17
N GLY A 76 -6.16 -11.73 4.07
CA GLY A 76 -7.21 -12.70 4.38
C GLY A 76 -8.42 -12.53 3.47
N ILE A 77 -9.14 -13.62 3.24
CA ILE A 77 -10.38 -13.65 2.45
C ILE A 77 -11.56 -13.49 3.40
N VAL A 78 -12.42 -12.50 3.15
CA VAL A 78 -13.64 -12.28 3.94
C VAL A 78 -14.67 -13.38 3.70
N LEU A 79 -15.17 -13.98 4.78
CA LEU A 79 -16.17 -15.06 4.75
C LEU A 79 -17.60 -14.60 5.04
N ASN A 80 -17.77 -13.46 5.71
CA ASN A 80 -19.10 -12.93 6.05
C ASN A 80 -19.98 -12.81 4.81
N LYS A 81 -21.14 -13.46 4.82
CA LYS A 81 -22.15 -13.31 3.77
C LYS A 81 -22.78 -11.92 3.80
N ASN A 82 -23.10 -11.45 5.01
CA ASN A 82 -23.68 -10.15 5.27
C ASN A 82 -22.74 -9.35 6.17
N ASP A 83 -22.54 -8.08 5.84
CA ASP A 83 -21.74 -7.16 6.64
C ASP A 83 -22.42 -5.78 6.64
N SER A 84 -22.20 -5.01 7.71
CA SER A 84 -22.77 -3.69 7.90
C SER A 84 -21.72 -2.70 8.42
N PRO A 85 -21.95 -1.38 8.28
CA PRO A 85 -21.08 -0.38 8.87
C PRO A 85 -21.01 -0.44 10.40
N TYR A 86 -21.95 -1.10 11.08
CA TYR A 86 -21.97 -1.18 12.54
C TYR A 86 -21.42 -2.51 13.07
N ASN A 87 -21.11 -3.45 12.18
CA ASN A 87 -20.45 -4.69 12.56
C ASN A 87 -18.94 -4.45 12.70
N SER A 88 -18.44 -4.55 13.93
CA SER A 88 -17.01 -4.38 14.26
C SER A 88 -16.18 -5.62 13.97
N LEU A 89 -16.78 -6.74 13.59
CA LEU A 89 -16.12 -8.03 13.38
C LEU A 89 -16.08 -8.43 11.92
N VAL A 90 -15.04 -9.16 11.53
CA VAL A 90 -14.93 -9.82 10.24
C VAL A 90 -14.33 -11.21 10.43
N THR A 91 -14.92 -12.21 9.79
CA THR A 91 -14.42 -13.58 9.74
C THR A 91 -13.66 -13.77 8.47
N VAL A 92 -12.44 -14.30 8.58
CA VAL A 92 -11.53 -14.43 7.44
C VAL A 92 -10.81 -15.77 7.39
N VAL A 93 -10.41 -16.16 6.19
CA VAL A 93 -9.37 -17.18 5.96
C VAL A 93 -8.05 -16.47 5.70
N PRO A 94 -6.99 -16.69 6.49
CA PRO A 94 -5.69 -16.10 6.22
C PRO A 94 -5.08 -16.63 4.92
N LEU A 95 -4.32 -15.77 4.24
CA LEU A 95 -3.55 -16.09 3.05
C LEU A 95 -2.05 -16.16 3.36
N SER A 96 -1.40 -17.17 2.79
CA SER A 96 0.06 -17.34 2.86
C SER A 96 0.67 -17.40 1.47
N SER A 97 1.89 -16.89 1.31
CA SER A 97 2.71 -17.13 0.12
C SER A 97 3.51 -18.43 0.19
N LYS A 98 3.45 -19.14 1.32
CA LYS A 98 4.21 -20.37 1.56
C LYS A 98 3.33 -21.59 1.38
N ASN A 99 3.83 -22.57 0.63
CA ASN A 99 3.21 -23.89 0.57
C ASN A 99 3.45 -24.63 1.88
N LYS A 100 2.40 -25.22 2.45
CA LYS A 100 2.46 -26.10 3.61
C LYS A 100 1.45 -27.22 3.46
N LYS A 101 1.68 -28.32 4.18
CA LYS A 101 0.71 -29.41 4.31
C LYS A 101 -0.63 -28.83 4.78
N HIS A 102 -1.72 -29.26 4.15
CA HIS A 102 -3.10 -28.83 4.43
C HIS A 102 -3.43 -27.37 4.06
N TYR A 103 -2.57 -26.63 3.37
CA TYR A 103 -2.95 -25.33 2.80
C TYR A 103 -3.57 -25.52 1.43
N LEU A 104 -4.66 -24.80 1.15
CA LEU A 104 -5.37 -24.87 -0.14
C LEU A 104 -4.66 -23.96 -1.15
N PRO A 105 -4.07 -24.48 -2.23
CA PRO A 105 -3.54 -23.63 -3.30
C PRO A 105 -4.68 -22.88 -3.98
N LEU A 106 -4.48 -21.58 -4.18
CA LEU A 106 -5.41 -20.72 -4.90
C LEU A 106 -4.78 -20.23 -6.19
N GLN A 107 -5.59 -20.12 -7.24
CA GLN A 107 -5.20 -19.36 -8.42
C GLN A 107 -5.07 -17.89 -8.00
N ASN A 108 -3.90 -17.32 -8.21
CA ASN A 108 -3.56 -15.97 -7.76
C ASN A 108 -3.92 -14.89 -8.78
N ILE A 109 -4.99 -15.12 -9.54
CA ILE A 109 -5.48 -14.21 -10.59
C ILE A 109 -5.71 -12.82 -10.01
N VAL A 110 -6.30 -12.72 -8.82
CA VAL A 110 -6.61 -11.42 -8.19
C VAL A 110 -5.36 -10.59 -7.89
N PHE A 111 -4.29 -11.23 -7.39
CA PHE A 111 -3.02 -10.53 -7.15
C PHE A 111 -2.32 -10.18 -8.46
N LYS A 112 -2.34 -11.07 -9.46
CA LYS A 112 -1.78 -10.83 -10.80
C LYS A 112 -2.46 -9.64 -11.50
N THR A 113 -3.79 -9.63 -11.54
CA THR A 113 -4.57 -8.53 -12.10
C THR A 113 -4.26 -7.21 -11.38
N SER A 114 -4.22 -7.24 -10.05
CA SER A 114 -3.93 -6.05 -9.26
C SER A 114 -2.51 -5.54 -9.49
N LEU A 115 -1.51 -6.43 -9.56
CA LEU A 115 -0.14 -6.09 -9.91
C LEU A 115 -0.03 -5.50 -11.32
N SER A 116 -0.75 -6.05 -12.30
CA SER A 116 -0.77 -5.51 -13.67
C SER A 116 -1.30 -4.07 -13.69
N ILE A 117 -2.40 -3.80 -12.97
CA ILE A 117 -2.98 -2.44 -12.88
C ILE A 117 -2.02 -1.48 -12.17
N LEU A 118 -1.42 -1.91 -11.05
CA LEU A 118 -0.48 -1.09 -10.28
C LEU A 118 0.77 -0.75 -11.10
N ASN A 119 1.38 -1.74 -11.78
CA ASN A 119 2.55 -1.49 -12.62
C ASN A 119 2.22 -0.53 -13.77
N LYS A 120 1.10 -0.76 -14.49
CA LYS A 120 0.66 0.18 -15.53
C LYS A 120 0.45 1.60 -15.02
N THR A 121 -0.05 1.74 -13.79
CA THR A 121 -0.23 3.06 -13.16
C THR A 121 1.11 3.72 -12.88
N VAL A 122 2.09 2.96 -12.38
CA VAL A 122 3.47 3.45 -12.19
C VAL A 122 4.08 3.87 -13.53
N ASP A 123 4.02 3.01 -14.55
CA ASP A 123 4.57 3.29 -15.88
C ASP A 123 3.99 4.58 -16.48
N ASN A 124 2.68 4.80 -16.31
CA ASN A 124 2.02 6.03 -16.77
C ASN A 124 2.50 7.27 -16.00
N ILE A 125 2.62 7.20 -14.67
CA ILE A 125 3.08 8.35 -13.87
C ILE A 125 4.55 8.65 -14.15
N GLU A 126 5.38 7.63 -14.33
CA GLU A 126 6.79 7.79 -14.70
C GLU A 126 6.93 8.43 -16.08
N PHE A 127 6.09 8.04 -17.04
CA PHE A 127 6.03 8.70 -18.33
C PHE A 127 5.61 10.18 -18.21
N ASP A 128 4.59 10.49 -17.40
CA ASP A 128 4.17 11.88 -17.15
C ASP A 128 5.31 12.70 -16.52
N LEU A 129 6.04 12.09 -15.57
CA LEU A 129 7.22 12.70 -14.96
C LEU A 129 8.27 13.01 -16.02
N ASP A 130 8.63 12.06 -16.90
CA ASP A 130 9.60 12.29 -17.98
C ASP A 130 9.20 13.47 -18.88
N VAL A 131 7.90 13.63 -19.19
CA VAL A 131 7.38 14.78 -19.94
C VAL A 131 7.55 16.08 -19.16
N ILE A 132 7.17 16.10 -17.87
CA ILE A 132 7.30 17.31 -17.03
C ILE A 132 8.77 17.72 -16.90
N ASN A 133 9.69 16.76 -16.77
CA ASN A 133 11.11 17.05 -16.66
C ASN A 133 11.68 17.63 -17.96
N HIS A 134 11.21 17.15 -19.12
CA HIS A 134 11.58 17.74 -20.40
C HIS A 134 11.11 19.19 -20.52
N VAL A 135 9.87 19.46 -20.08
CA VAL A 135 9.32 20.81 -20.01
C VAL A 135 10.15 21.71 -19.09
N ILE A 136 10.49 21.25 -17.89
CA ILE A 136 11.35 21.96 -16.94
C ILE A 136 12.69 22.31 -17.60
N PHE A 137 13.33 21.34 -18.26
CA PHE A 137 14.58 21.55 -18.99
C PHE A 137 14.46 22.63 -20.06
N THR A 138 13.39 22.60 -20.89
CA THR A 138 13.15 23.63 -21.90
C THR A 138 12.97 25.03 -21.28
N VAL A 139 12.24 25.13 -20.17
CA VAL A 139 12.05 26.41 -19.46
C VAL A 139 13.40 26.96 -18.97
N ILE A 140 14.27 26.09 -18.43
CA ILE A 140 15.60 26.48 -17.96
C ILE A 140 16.48 27.00 -19.11
N GLU A 141 16.48 26.30 -20.26
CA GLU A 141 17.21 26.74 -21.45
C GLU A 141 16.76 28.12 -21.93
N ILE A 142 15.45 28.41 -21.90
CA ILE A 142 14.90 29.72 -22.23
C ILE A 142 15.34 30.79 -21.22
N ILE A 143 15.33 30.48 -19.92
CA ILE A 143 15.79 31.40 -18.87
C ILE A 143 17.27 31.73 -19.05
N ASN A 144 18.10 30.72 -19.29
CA ASN A 144 19.54 30.88 -19.51
C ASN A 144 19.83 31.72 -20.77
N LYS A 145 19.18 31.41 -21.90
CA LYS A 145 19.38 32.14 -23.16
C LYS A 145 19.02 33.62 -23.07
N ASN A 146 18.05 33.98 -22.22
CA ASN A 146 17.60 35.35 -22.03
C ASN A 146 18.24 36.05 -20.81
N ASN A 147 19.25 35.44 -20.17
CA ASN A 147 19.91 35.95 -18.95
C ASN A 147 18.92 36.26 -17.81
N LEU A 148 17.86 35.47 -17.66
CA LEU A 148 16.82 35.64 -16.65
C LEU A 148 17.16 34.90 -15.34
N GLN A 149 18.42 34.52 -15.10
CA GLN A 149 18.83 33.69 -13.95
C GLN A 149 18.46 34.31 -12.59
N ASN A 150 18.42 35.65 -12.51
CA ASN A 150 18.01 36.39 -11.32
C ASN A 150 16.52 36.18 -10.94
N THR A 151 15.72 35.50 -11.77
CA THR A 151 14.32 35.15 -11.47
C THR A 151 14.17 33.75 -10.86
N LEU A 152 15.26 33.00 -10.65
CA LEU A 152 15.26 31.66 -10.07
C LEU A 152 15.69 31.71 -8.59
N GLU A 153 14.99 30.97 -7.72
CA GLU A 153 15.43 30.77 -6.33
C GLU A 153 16.50 29.67 -6.25
N GLN A 154 17.50 29.78 -5.37
CA GLN A 154 18.63 28.83 -5.27
C GLN A 154 18.19 27.36 -5.11
N ASN A 155 17.08 27.12 -4.39
CA ASN A 155 16.48 25.80 -4.16
C ASN A 155 16.08 25.08 -5.48
N THR A 156 15.84 25.86 -6.53
CA THR A 156 15.55 25.43 -7.90
C THR A 156 16.76 24.75 -8.54
N ILE A 157 17.94 25.33 -8.34
CA ILE A 157 19.20 24.88 -8.93
C ILE A 157 19.62 23.56 -8.26
N ASP A 158 19.51 23.49 -6.94
CA ASP A 158 19.85 22.29 -6.16
C ASP A 158 18.96 21.08 -6.51
N TYR A 159 17.70 21.31 -6.89
CA TYR A 159 16.79 20.25 -7.34
C TYR A 159 17.18 19.65 -8.69
N LEU A 160 17.77 20.45 -9.58
CA LEU A 160 18.14 20.04 -10.94
C LEU A 160 19.39 19.17 -10.96
N ASP A 161 20.35 19.47 -10.08
CA ASP A 161 21.61 18.72 -9.98
C ASP A 161 21.42 17.30 -9.42
N ASP A 162 20.48 17.09 -8.48
CA ASP A 162 20.10 15.74 -8.01
C ASP A 162 19.30 14.96 -9.06
N PHE A 163 18.64 15.67 -9.98
CA PHE A 163 17.71 15.10 -10.97
C PHE A 163 18.40 14.60 -12.26
N ALA A 164 19.44 15.29 -12.75
CA ALA A 164 20.14 14.96 -14.00
C ALA A 164 20.84 13.58 -14.00
N ILE A 165 20.97 12.93 -12.84
CA ILE A 165 21.75 11.69 -12.67
C ILE A 165 20.91 10.42 -12.97
N LYS A 166 19.59 10.51 -13.20
CA LYS A 166 18.72 9.31 -13.20
C LYS A 166 17.63 9.11 -14.29
N THR A 167 17.50 9.95 -15.31
CA THR A 167 16.36 9.83 -16.25
C THR A 167 16.73 9.61 -17.70
N ARG A 168 15.92 8.79 -18.36
CA ARG A 168 15.90 8.57 -19.80
C ARG A 168 15.14 9.74 -20.43
N PHE A 169 15.74 10.44 -21.38
CA PHE A 169 15.05 11.51 -22.10
C PHE A 169 14.03 10.93 -23.09
N PRO A 170 12.73 11.28 -23.01
CA PRO A 170 11.74 10.87 -24.00
C PRO A 170 12.03 11.53 -25.35
N THR A 171 11.70 10.83 -26.43
CA THR A 171 11.89 11.36 -27.80
C THR A 171 10.85 12.43 -28.12
N GLU A 172 11.20 13.37 -28.99
CA GLU A 172 10.34 14.46 -29.45
C GLU A 172 8.95 13.97 -29.93
N ARG A 173 8.90 12.78 -30.55
CA ARG A 173 7.68 12.14 -31.03
C ARG A 173 6.77 11.61 -29.91
N GLU A 174 7.33 11.21 -28.77
CA GLU A 174 6.59 10.75 -27.58
C GLU A 174 5.95 11.93 -26.83
N VAL A 175 6.65 13.06 -26.79
CA VAL A 175 6.16 14.33 -26.24
C VAL A 175 5.00 14.87 -27.10
N ILE A 176 5.15 14.89 -28.42
CA ILE A 176 4.14 15.43 -29.34
C ILE A 176 2.83 14.61 -29.34
N ASN A 177 2.89 13.29 -29.19
CA ASN A 177 1.70 12.43 -29.25
C ASN A 177 0.87 12.41 -27.95
N LYS A 178 1.46 12.76 -26.79
CA LYS A 178 0.76 12.75 -25.48
C LYS A 178 0.69 14.11 -24.78
N GLY A 179 1.51 15.09 -25.18
CA GLY A 179 1.66 16.38 -24.50
C GLY A 179 0.84 17.55 -25.06
N LYS A 180 -0.06 17.32 -26.03
CA LYS A 180 -0.83 18.39 -26.71
C LYS A 180 -1.52 19.36 -25.74
N ASN A 181 -2.09 18.85 -24.65
CA ASN A 181 -2.77 19.68 -23.65
C ASN A 181 -1.81 20.48 -22.76
N ILE A 182 -0.59 19.98 -22.52
CA ILE A 182 0.40 20.68 -21.69
C ILE A 182 1.02 21.81 -22.52
N VAL A 183 1.42 21.54 -23.77
CA VAL A 183 1.98 22.56 -24.68
C VAL A 183 0.97 23.68 -25.00
N GLU A 184 -0.32 23.36 -25.12
CA GLU A 184 -1.36 24.40 -25.28
C GLU A 184 -1.53 25.29 -24.04
N SER A 185 -1.31 24.75 -22.82
CA SER A 185 -1.27 25.57 -21.60
C SER A 185 -0.03 26.47 -21.50
N PHE A 186 1.06 26.14 -22.21
CA PHE A 186 2.30 26.94 -22.25
C PHE A 186 2.15 28.25 -23.05
N ASN A 187 1.26 28.31 -24.04
CA ASN A 187 1.05 29.52 -24.85
C ASN A 187 0.38 30.68 -24.09
N LEU A 188 0.03 30.51 -22.81
CA LEU A 188 -0.56 31.55 -21.96
C LEU A 188 0.45 32.43 -21.20
N TYR A 189 1.75 32.11 -21.21
CA TYR A 189 2.75 32.83 -20.40
C TYR A 189 3.96 33.31 -21.21
N ASN A 190 3.74 34.39 -21.97
CA ASN A 190 4.82 35.23 -22.52
C ASN A 190 5.31 36.31 -21.53
N ASP A 191 4.94 36.24 -20.24
CA ASP A 191 5.41 37.18 -19.21
C ASP A 191 6.45 36.51 -18.28
N PRO A 192 7.72 36.95 -18.32
CA PRO A 192 8.80 36.45 -17.47
C PRO A 192 8.50 36.43 -15.97
N LYS A 193 7.61 37.30 -15.47
CA LYS A 193 7.22 37.34 -14.05
C LYS A 193 6.49 36.09 -13.55
N ASN A 194 5.99 35.25 -14.46
CA ASN A 194 5.21 34.07 -14.12
C ASN A 194 5.98 32.75 -14.24
N PHE A 195 7.22 32.76 -14.75
CA PHE A 195 8.04 31.54 -14.81
C PHE A 195 8.34 30.97 -13.42
N SER A 196 8.58 31.82 -12.42
CA SER A 196 8.80 31.38 -11.03
C SER A 196 7.57 30.65 -10.47
N ALA A 197 6.36 31.18 -10.69
CA ALA A 197 5.13 30.55 -10.25
C ALA A 197 4.87 29.21 -10.96
N LEU A 198 5.10 29.15 -12.27
CA LEU A 198 5.00 27.92 -13.05
C LEU A 198 6.01 26.88 -12.59
N PHE A 199 7.26 27.28 -12.35
CA PHE A 199 8.32 26.40 -11.88
C PHE A 199 7.99 25.81 -10.51
N ASN A 200 7.54 26.64 -9.57
CA ASN A 200 7.11 26.20 -8.25
C ASN A 200 5.93 25.22 -8.32
N TYR A 201 4.96 25.47 -9.19
CA TYR A 201 3.86 24.53 -9.43
C TYR A 201 4.36 23.17 -9.96
N LEU A 202 5.24 23.18 -10.96
CA LEU A 202 5.81 21.97 -11.54
C LEU A 202 6.63 21.18 -10.51
N LEU A 203 7.42 21.85 -9.67
CA LEU A 203 8.16 21.20 -8.59
C LEU A 203 7.23 20.47 -7.61
N ILE A 204 6.14 21.12 -7.19
CA ILE A 204 5.15 20.52 -6.29
C ILE A 204 4.51 19.29 -6.95
N ASP A 205 4.07 19.40 -8.21
CA ASP A 205 3.45 18.29 -8.94
C ASP A 205 4.42 17.11 -9.12
N VAL A 206 5.69 17.38 -9.46
CA VAL A 206 6.72 16.33 -9.55
C VAL A 206 6.94 15.63 -8.22
N ASN A 207 7.03 16.40 -7.12
CA ASN A 207 7.24 15.82 -5.79
C ASN A 207 6.05 14.96 -5.34
N ASP A 208 4.81 15.41 -5.60
CA ASP A 208 3.59 14.65 -5.31
C ASP A 208 3.53 13.35 -6.14
N ARG A 209 3.85 13.42 -7.44
CA ARG A 209 3.91 12.24 -8.32
C ARG A 209 5.00 11.26 -7.89
N LYS A 210 6.21 11.74 -7.53
CA LYS A 210 7.29 10.89 -7.00
C LYS A 210 6.87 10.21 -5.70
N SER A 211 6.24 10.94 -4.79
CA SER A 211 5.69 10.39 -3.53
C SER A 211 4.66 9.28 -3.82
N LYS A 212 3.75 9.52 -4.77
CA LYS A 212 2.76 8.53 -5.20
C LYS A 212 3.40 7.28 -5.82
N VAL A 213 4.40 7.43 -6.69
CA VAL A 213 5.16 6.30 -7.27
C VAL A 213 5.83 5.47 -6.17
N ASN A 214 6.43 6.11 -5.17
CA ASN A 214 7.03 5.42 -4.03
C ASN A 214 6.00 4.59 -3.25
N ASN A 215 4.83 5.17 -2.98
CA ASN A 215 3.72 4.47 -2.32
C ASN A 215 3.22 3.27 -3.16
N LEU A 216 3.06 3.44 -4.48
CA LEU A 216 2.68 2.35 -5.39
C LEU A 216 3.72 1.22 -5.40
N ARG A 217 5.01 1.56 -5.46
CA ARG A 217 6.12 0.59 -5.44
C ARG A 217 6.15 -0.21 -4.14
N GLU A 218 5.86 0.42 -3.00
CA GLU A 218 5.73 -0.28 -1.71
C GLU A 218 4.62 -1.34 -1.76
N VAL A 219 3.43 -0.97 -2.26
CA VAL A 219 2.29 -1.89 -2.45
C VAL A 219 2.67 -3.03 -3.38
N ILE A 220 3.25 -2.71 -4.55
CA ILE A 220 3.70 -3.70 -5.54
C ILE A 220 4.67 -4.70 -4.91
N ASN A 221 5.65 -4.23 -4.14
CA ASN A 221 6.64 -5.09 -3.49
C ASN A 221 6.01 -6.04 -2.46
N LYS A 222 4.98 -5.60 -1.74
CA LYS A 222 4.22 -6.48 -0.84
C LYS A 222 3.41 -7.53 -1.63
N TYR A 223 2.76 -7.12 -2.70
CA TYR A 223 1.85 -7.96 -3.50
C TYR A 223 2.60 -9.00 -4.34
N LYS A 224 3.80 -8.67 -4.86
CA LYS A 224 4.68 -9.59 -5.59
C LYS A 224 4.95 -10.91 -4.85
N LYS A 225 4.91 -10.90 -3.51
CA LYS A 225 5.08 -12.12 -2.68
C LYS A 225 3.96 -13.14 -2.91
N PHE A 226 2.79 -12.73 -3.39
CA PHE A 226 1.60 -13.56 -3.63
C PHE A 226 1.39 -13.86 -5.13
N ASP A 227 2.23 -13.28 -6.00
CA ASP A 227 2.15 -13.39 -7.48
C ASP A 227 2.55 -14.76 -8.05
N LYS A 228 3.32 -15.54 -7.29
CA LYS A 228 3.73 -16.89 -7.73
C LYS A 228 2.87 -17.98 -7.13
N ASN A 229 2.72 -17.96 -5.81
CA ASN A 229 1.93 -18.95 -5.08
C ASN A 229 1.13 -18.25 -3.98
N THR A 230 -0.17 -18.47 -3.95
CA THR A 230 -1.06 -18.02 -2.87
C THR A 230 -1.80 -19.22 -2.32
N PHE A 231 -1.84 -19.35 -1.01
CA PHE A 231 -2.51 -20.45 -0.34
C PHE A 231 -3.47 -19.94 0.73
N ALA A 232 -4.64 -20.53 0.82
CA ALA A 232 -5.61 -20.30 1.88
C ALA A 232 -5.37 -21.26 3.06
N CYS A 233 -5.23 -20.68 4.25
CA CYS A 233 -5.03 -21.40 5.50
C CYS A 233 -6.38 -21.79 6.12
N THR A 234 -7.14 -22.68 5.47
CA THR A 234 -8.55 -22.96 5.80
C THR A 234 -8.79 -23.56 7.19
N GLN A 235 -7.75 -24.08 7.87
CA GLN A 235 -7.84 -24.50 9.28
C GLN A 235 -7.73 -23.35 10.28
N ASN A 236 -7.32 -22.16 9.84
CA ASN A 236 -7.11 -20.98 10.67
C ASN A 236 -8.18 -19.91 10.38
N VAL A 237 -9.41 -20.34 10.12
CA VAL A 237 -10.56 -19.42 10.04
C VAL A 237 -10.67 -18.69 11.37
N VAL A 238 -10.69 -17.36 11.32
CA VAL A 238 -10.71 -16.54 12.53
C VAL A 238 -11.63 -15.34 12.36
N THR A 239 -12.38 -15.03 13.41
CA THR A 239 -13.11 -13.78 13.53
C THR A 239 -12.25 -12.77 14.27
N ILE A 240 -12.07 -11.59 13.69
CA ILE A 240 -11.16 -10.56 14.16
C ILE A 240 -11.85 -9.19 14.13
N SER A 241 -11.47 -8.31 15.06
CA SER A 241 -11.90 -6.91 15.05
C SER A 241 -11.43 -6.20 13.78
N LYS A 242 -12.33 -5.42 13.16
CA LYS A 242 -12.02 -4.57 12.00
C LYS A 242 -11.01 -3.47 12.32
N LEU A 243 -10.75 -3.18 13.60
CA LEU A 243 -9.65 -2.31 14.04
C LEU A 243 -8.26 -2.86 13.69
N ARG A 244 -8.18 -4.16 13.39
CA ARG A 244 -6.93 -4.84 13.00
C ARG A 244 -6.78 -4.91 11.47
N ILE A 245 -7.69 -4.31 10.71
CA ILE A 245 -7.55 -4.14 9.26
C ILE A 245 -6.55 -3.03 9.00
N LEU A 246 -5.57 -3.33 8.18
CA LEU A 246 -4.49 -2.42 7.83
C LEU A 246 -4.60 -1.97 6.38
N LYS A 247 -3.92 -0.86 6.12
CA LYS A 247 -3.55 -0.40 4.77
C LYS A 247 -2.05 -0.29 4.71
N ILE A 248 -1.45 -0.71 3.59
CA ILE A 248 -0.02 -0.44 3.35
C ILE A 248 0.17 1.08 3.28
N ASN A 249 -0.58 1.73 2.40
CA ASN A 249 -0.70 3.17 2.26
C ASN A 249 -2.00 3.49 1.48
N ALA A 250 -2.18 4.75 1.05
CA ALA A 250 -3.38 5.20 0.34
C ALA A 250 -3.62 4.45 -1.00
N GLU A 251 -2.56 3.93 -1.62
CA GLU A 251 -2.62 3.26 -2.92
C GLU A 251 -2.97 1.76 -2.82
N ASP A 252 -3.03 1.21 -1.59
CA ASP A 252 -3.30 -0.21 -1.36
C ASP A 252 -4.73 -0.60 -1.81
N PRO A 253 -4.89 -1.53 -2.79
CA PRO A 253 -6.21 -1.95 -3.27
C PRO A 253 -6.91 -2.95 -2.32
N SER A 254 -6.32 -3.32 -1.18
CA SER A 254 -6.92 -4.24 -0.22
C SER A 254 -8.37 -3.83 0.17
N GLY A 255 -9.26 -4.80 0.28
CA GLY A 255 -10.69 -4.59 0.51
C GLY A 255 -11.48 -4.09 -0.69
N ARG A 256 -10.83 -3.76 -1.82
CA ARG A 256 -11.47 -3.58 -3.13
C ARG A 256 -11.26 -4.80 -4.04
N MET A 257 -10.18 -5.54 -3.81
CA MET A 257 -9.93 -6.82 -4.46
C MET A 257 -10.91 -7.89 -4.00
N LYS A 258 -11.27 -8.81 -4.90
CA LYS A 258 -12.20 -9.90 -4.62
C LYS A 258 -11.81 -11.17 -5.37
N LEU A 259 -11.93 -12.32 -4.70
CA LEU A 259 -11.82 -13.63 -5.34
C LEU A 259 -12.91 -13.82 -6.39
N ASP A 260 -12.56 -14.49 -7.48
CA ASP A 260 -13.53 -15.01 -8.42
C ASP A 260 -14.40 -16.11 -7.78
N PHE A 261 -15.51 -16.42 -8.45
CA PHE A 261 -16.50 -17.36 -7.93
C PHE A 261 -15.93 -18.77 -7.71
N ASP A 262 -15.10 -19.26 -8.63
CA ASP A 262 -14.57 -20.62 -8.57
C ASP A 262 -13.54 -20.76 -7.45
N SER A 263 -12.63 -19.79 -7.30
CA SER A 263 -11.69 -19.72 -6.18
C SER A 263 -12.42 -19.65 -4.84
N MET A 264 -13.51 -18.88 -4.74
CA MET A 264 -14.30 -18.81 -3.51
C MET A 264 -15.01 -20.14 -3.21
N LYS A 265 -15.55 -20.82 -4.22
CA LYS A 265 -16.18 -22.14 -4.07
C LYS A 265 -15.20 -23.21 -3.59
N LEU A 266 -13.94 -23.16 -4.06
CA LEU A 266 -12.88 -24.04 -3.56
C LEU A 266 -12.60 -23.81 -2.08
N VAL A 267 -12.51 -22.55 -1.65
CA VAL A 267 -12.33 -22.19 -0.23
C VAL A 267 -13.49 -22.72 0.61
N ASP A 268 -14.73 -22.59 0.13
CA ASP A 268 -15.93 -23.01 0.84
C ASP A 268 -15.98 -24.53 1.04
N ASN A 269 -15.70 -25.28 -0.03
CA ASN A 269 -15.67 -26.74 0.02
C ASN A 269 -14.57 -27.22 0.98
N GLU A 270 -13.39 -26.60 0.94
CA GLU A 270 -12.27 -26.98 1.80
C GLU A 270 -12.57 -26.68 3.28
N ILE A 271 -13.21 -25.55 3.59
CA ILE A 271 -13.67 -25.24 4.94
C ILE A 271 -14.71 -26.27 5.41
N LYS A 272 -15.71 -26.57 4.57
CA LYS A 272 -16.75 -27.56 4.89
C LYS A 272 -16.13 -28.93 5.17
N ASN A 273 -15.20 -29.38 4.34
CA ASN A 273 -14.53 -30.67 4.48
C ASN A 273 -13.64 -30.79 5.72
N LYS A 274 -13.17 -29.67 6.29
CA LYS A 274 -12.22 -29.68 7.43
C LYS A 274 -12.83 -29.32 8.77
N LEU A 275 -13.87 -28.49 8.77
CA LEU A 275 -14.42 -27.87 9.98
C LEU A 275 -15.87 -28.23 10.26
N ILE A 276 -16.57 -28.84 9.30
CA ILE A 276 -18.01 -29.13 9.42
C ILE A 276 -18.28 -30.63 9.29
N ASN A 277 -17.70 -31.25 8.26
CA ASN A 277 -17.72 -32.69 8.05
C ASN A 277 -16.55 -33.35 8.80
#